data_AF-A0A353FBA1-F1
#
_entry.id   AF-A0A353FBA1-F1
#
_cell.length_a   1.000
_cell.length_b   1.000
_cell.length_c   1.000
_cell.angle_alpha   90.00
_cell.angle_beta   90.00
_cell.angle_gamma   90.00
#
_symmetry.space_group_name_H-M   'P 1'
#
loop_
_entity.id
_entity.type
_entity.pdbx_description
1 polymer ?
#
loop_
_entity_poly.entity_id
_entity_poly.type
_entity_poly.pdbx_seq_one_letter_code
_entity_poly.pdbx_strand_id
1 'polypeptide(L)'
;MQLIQIIEDAVRKNCNVAPTYSNAKKKLTNAFSEDDPQLPRIMFVGLCHQHGIRSQEIQDYLCLTKSQVDKKIGEFQGFIDEGQPHYENRQKGAHYEADNTGYRFLVQANMCNSYLSSRVTSFVGLREITGA
;
A
#
# COMPACT_ATOMS: atom_id res chain seq x y z
N MET A 1 -10.00 7.03 13.82
CA MET A 1 -8.83 6.67 12.98
C MET A 1 -9.17 7.04 11.54
N GLN A 2 -8.36 7.86 10.87
CA GLN A 2 -8.60 8.29 9.48
C GLN A 2 -8.18 7.17 8.50
N LEU A 3 -8.85 7.04 7.34
CA LEU A 3 -8.58 6.00 6.34
C LEU A 3 -7.09 5.95 5.92
N ILE A 4 -6.45 7.11 5.75
CA ILE A 4 -5.03 7.23 5.41
C ILE A 4 -4.10 6.54 6.44
N GLN A 5 -4.47 6.55 7.72
CA GLN A 5 -3.72 5.88 8.79
C GLN A 5 -3.92 4.36 8.73
N ILE A 6 -5.12 3.91 8.35
CA ILE A 6 -5.41 2.47 8.17
C ILE A 6 -4.59 1.90 6.99
N ILE A 7 -4.45 2.69 5.92
CA ILE A 7 -3.60 2.35 4.77
C ILE A 7 -2.12 2.31 5.17
N GLU A 8 -1.65 3.29 5.95
CA GLU A 8 -0.29 3.26 6.48
C GLU A 8 -0.03 2.01 7.33
N ASP A 9 -0.95 1.65 8.24
CA ASP A 9 -0.84 0.45 9.06
C ASP A 9 -0.79 -0.83 8.22
N ALA A 10 -1.61 -0.91 7.17
CA ALA A 10 -1.63 -2.04 6.24
C ALA A 10 -0.27 -2.19 5.54
N VAL A 11 0.29 -1.09 5.04
CA VAL A 11 1.60 -1.07 4.39
C VAL A 11 2.69 -1.45 5.39
N ARG A 12 2.70 -0.86 6.60
CA ARG A 12 3.71 -1.19 7.62
C ARG A 12 3.72 -2.66 7.97
N LYS A 13 2.53 -3.24 8.17
CA LYS A 13 2.36 -4.65 8.53
C LYS A 13 2.86 -5.60 7.44
N ASN A 14 2.51 -5.35 6.17
CA ASN A 14 2.80 -6.30 5.10
C ASN A 14 4.17 -6.06 4.45
N CYS A 15 4.66 -4.81 4.45
CA CYS A 15 5.97 -4.47 3.92
C CYS A 15 7.11 -4.64 4.93
N ASN A 16 6.85 -5.17 6.13
CA ASN A 16 7.84 -5.28 7.22
C ASN A 16 8.57 -3.97 7.54
N VAL A 17 7.88 -2.84 7.37
CA VAL A 17 8.43 -1.54 7.76
C VAL A 17 8.34 -1.44 9.27
N ALA A 18 9.49 -1.32 9.92
CA ALA A 18 9.56 -1.17 11.37
C ALA A 18 8.65 -0.01 11.83
N PRO A 19 7.85 -0.19 12.89
CA PRO A 19 7.11 0.91 13.49
C PRO A 19 8.14 1.91 14.01
N THR A 20 8.21 3.08 13.36
CA THR A 20 9.01 4.21 13.83
C THR A 20 8.39 4.76 15.10
N TYR A 21 8.63 4.10 16.23
CA TYR A 21 8.36 4.63 17.56
C TYR A 21 9.40 5.71 17.87
N SER A 22 9.20 6.90 17.30
CA SER A 22 9.83 8.11 17.77
C SER A 22 8.90 9.27 17.48
N ASN A 23 8.42 9.85 18.59
CA ASN A 23 7.68 11.09 18.73
C ASN A 23 7.63 11.98 17.48
N ALA A 24 6.41 12.29 17.03
CA ALA A 24 6.08 13.43 16.17
C ALA A 24 7.03 13.67 14.98
N LYS A 25 6.57 13.28 13.77
CA LYS A 25 7.11 13.68 12.44
C LYS A 25 8.04 12.70 11.69
N LYS A 26 7.83 11.38 11.74
CA LYS A 26 8.51 10.47 10.78
C LYS A 26 7.55 9.49 10.10
N LYS A 27 7.03 9.95 8.97
CA LYS A 27 6.33 9.23 7.90
C LYS A 27 7.06 7.95 7.51
N LEU A 28 6.32 6.90 7.13
CA LEU A 28 6.78 5.68 6.44
C LEU A 28 8.26 5.75 6.01
N THR A 29 9.12 5.15 6.83
CA THR A 29 10.53 4.95 6.51
C THR A 29 10.75 3.52 6.04
N ASN A 30 11.90 3.30 5.42
CA ASN A 30 12.11 2.31 4.39
C ASN A 30 12.44 0.93 4.97
N ALA A 31 11.78 -0.12 4.48
CA ALA A 31 12.33 -1.47 4.53
C ALA A 31 11.69 -2.32 3.41
N PHE A 32 12.50 -2.78 2.46
CA PHE A 32 12.20 -3.90 1.54
C PHE A 32 13.47 -4.70 1.20
N SER A 33 14.62 -4.04 1.26
CA SER A 33 15.99 -4.52 1.41
C SER A 33 16.82 -3.24 1.65
N GLU A 34 18.12 -3.33 1.93
CA GLU A 34 18.99 -2.13 1.96
C GLU A 34 19.04 -1.41 0.59
N ASP A 35 18.59 -2.06 -0.49
CA ASP A 35 18.81 -1.62 -1.87
C ASP A 35 17.66 -0.80 -2.52
N ASP A 36 16.40 -0.88 -2.04
CA ASP A 36 15.32 -0.05 -2.61
C ASP A 36 14.36 0.55 -1.56
N PRO A 37 14.68 1.76 -1.05
CA PRO A 37 13.90 2.39 0.01
C PRO A 37 12.51 2.90 -0.41
N GLN A 38 12.15 2.93 -1.70
CA GLN A 38 10.94 3.63 -2.15
C GLN A 38 9.67 2.76 -2.18
N LEU A 39 9.80 1.43 -2.18
CA LEU A 39 8.66 0.52 -2.41
C LEU A 39 7.49 0.67 -1.41
N PRO A 40 7.70 0.78 -0.07
CA PRO A 40 6.57 1.01 0.84
C PRO A 40 5.86 2.33 0.59
N ARG A 41 6.60 3.36 0.17
CA ARG A 41 6.02 4.68 -0.15
C ARG A 41 5.24 4.65 -1.44
N ILE A 42 5.74 3.96 -2.46
CA ILE A 42 5.04 3.73 -3.73
C ILE A 42 3.74 2.97 -3.45
N MET A 43 3.82 1.89 -2.65
CA MET A 43 2.65 1.10 -2.25
C MET A 43 1.63 1.91 -1.47
N PHE A 44 2.07 2.69 -0.47
CA PHE A 44 1.19 3.57 0.28
C PHE A 44 0.50 4.60 -0.61
N VAL A 45 1.23 5.29 -1.49
CA VAL A 45 0.66 6.31 -2.37
C VAL A 45 -0.35 5.69 -3.34
N GLY A 46 0.00 4.56 -3.95
CA GLY A 46 -0.89 3.86 -4.86
C GLY A 46 -2.15 3.34 -4.19
N LEU A 47 -2.04 2.75 -2.99
CA LEU A 47 -3.21 2.32 -2.21
C LEU A 47 -4.08 3.52 -1.80
N CYS A 48 -3.50 4.62 -1.34
CA CYS A 48 -4.26 5.84 -1.04
C CYS A 48 -5.05 6.31 -2.28
N HIS A 49 -4.42 6.31 -3.45
CA HIS A 49 -5.07 6.68 -4.71
C HIS A 49 -6.21 5.71 -5.08
N GLN A 50 -5.99 4.39 -5.01
CA GLN A 50 -7.00 3.37 -5.28
C GLN A 50 -8.22 3.46 -4.35
N HIS A 51 -8.01 3.85 -3.08
CA HIS A 51 -9.06 4.01 -2.08
C HIS A 51 -9.66 5.44 -2.07
N GLY A 52 -9.40 6.24 -3.11
CA GLY A 52 -10.07 7.53 -3.34
C GLY A 52 -9.57 8.69 -2.47
N ILE A 53 -8.42 8.55 -1.80
CA ILE A 53 -7.81 9.65 -1.04
C ILE A 53 -7.31 10.71 -2.02
N ARG A 54 -7.68 11.98 -1.80
CA ARG A 54 -7.30 13.08 -2.68
C ARG A 54 -5.78 13.27 -2.68
N SER A 55 -5.20 13.56 -3.84
CA SER A 55 -3.76 13.79 -3.98
C SER A 55 -3.23 14.89 -3.05
N GLN A 56 -4.04 15.90 -2.70
CA GLN A 56 -3.64 16.93 -1.73
C GLN A 56 -3.44 16.35 -0.32
N GLU A 57 -4.30 15.44 0.11
CA GLU A 57 -4.18 14.80 1.43
C GLU A 57 -2.93 13.91 1.50
N ILE A 58 -2.61 13.21 0.41
CA ILE A 58 -1.38 12.41 0.30
C ILE A 58 -0.13 13.30 0.35
N GLN A 59 -0.16 14.42 -0.39
CA GLN A 59 0.91 15.43 -0.38
C GLN A 59 1.15 15.95 1.04
N ASP A 60 0.10 16.38 1.73
CA ASP A 60 0.20 16.92 3.09
C ASP A 60 0.72 15.85 4.07
N TYR A 61 0.17 14.63 3.99
CA TYR A 61 0.52 13.51 4.86
C TYR A 61 2.00 13.11 4.73
N LEU A 62 2.52 13.06 3.50
CA LEU A 62 3.90 12.67 3.23
C LEU A 62 4.85 13.87 3.05
N CYS A 63 4.38 15.11 3.15
CA CYS A 63 5.04 16.34 2.65
C CYS A 63 5.79 16.08 1.34
N LEU A 64 5.03 15.66 0.33
CA LEU A 64 5.50 15.50 -1.04
C LEU A 64 4.89 16.59 -1.92
N THR A 65 5.53 16.88 -3.04
CA THR A 65 4.93 17.70 -4.10
C THR A 65 3.96 16.87 -4.93
N LYS A 66 3.03 17.54 -5.62
CA LYS A 66 2.11 16.89 -6.57
C LYS A 66 2.85 15.99 -7.57
N SER A 67 3.92 16.49 -8.20
CA SER A 67 4.73 15.72 -9.15
C SER A 67 5.32 14.45 -8.54
N GLN A 68 5.75 14.49 -7.26
CA GLN A 68 6.26 13.31 -6.57
C GLN A 68 5.17 12.28 -6.27
N VAL A 69 3.93 12.73 -5.98
CA VAL A 69 2.77 11.85 -5.80
C VAL A 69 2.39 11.22 -7.12
N ASP A 70 2.24 12.02 -8.18
CA ASP A 70 1.90 11.54 -9.52
C ASP A 70 2.93 10.52 -10.04
N LYS A 71 4.23 10.79 -9.83
CA LYS A 71 5.31 9.83 -10.17
C LYS A 71 5.13 8.50 -9.45
N LYS A 72 4.82 8.52 -8.16
CA LYS A 72 4.61 7.31 -7.35
C LYS A 72 3.36 6.53 -7.74
N ILE A 73 2.30 7.22 -8.15
CA ILE A 73 1.10 6.57 -8.72
C ILE A 73 1.47 5.83 -10.02
N GLY A 74 2.27 6.47 -10.88
CA GLY A 74 2.77 5.82 -12.09
C GLY A 74 3.67 4.61 -11.81
N GLU A 75 4.64 4.76 -10.88
CA GLU A 75 5.50 3.65 -10.42
C GLU A 75 4.67 2.49 -9.85
N PHE A 76 3.65 2.81 -9.05
CA PHE A 76 2.74 1.82 -8.51
C PHE A 76 2.04 1.02 -9.62
N GLN A 77 1.46 1.70 -10.61
CA GLN A 77 0.80 1.03 -11.73
C GLN A 77 1.79 0.17 -12.53
N GLY A 78 3.01 0.67 -12.76
CA GLY A 78 4.07 -0.07 -13.44
C GLY A 78 4.40 -1.40 -12.75
N PHE A 79 4.51 -1.41 -11.41
CA PHE A 79 4.74 -2.65 -10.66
C PHE A 79 3.55 -3.62 -10.72
N ILE A 80 2.32 -3.09 -10.71
CA ILE A 80 1.12 -3.93 -10.85
C ILE A 80 1.08 -4.58 -12.24
N ASP A 81 1.33 -3.80 -13.29
CA ASP A 81 1.34 -4.27 -14.68
C ASP A 81 2.44 -5.32 -14.91
N GLU A 82 3.63 -5.11 -14.34
CA GLU A 82 4.74 -6.06 -14.36
C GLU A 82 4.38 -7.36 -13.62
N GLY A 83 3.78 -7.26 -12.43
CA GLY A 83 3.50 -8.43 -11.58
C GLY A 83 2.31 -9.28 -12.02
N GLN A 84 1.36 -8.69 -12.74
CA GLN A 84 0.08 -9.33 -13.07
C GLN A 84 0.23 -10.67 -13.83
N PRO A 85 1.06 -10.77 -14.90
CA PRO A 85 1.24 -12.04 -15.62
C PRO A 85 1.79 -13.17 -14.74
N HIS A 86 2.74 -12.84 -13.86
CA HIS A 86 3.35 -13.82 -12.94
C HIS A 86 2.34 -14.30 -11.89
N TYR A 87 1.50 -13.39 -11.40
CA TYR A 87 0.46 -13.71 -10.44
C TYR A 87 -0.60 -14.64 -11.03
N GLU A 88 -1.04 -14.37 -12.27
CA GLU A 88 -1.97 -15.24 -12.99
C GLU A 88 -1.39 -16.61 -13.30
N ASN A 89 -0.12 -16.66 -13.72
CA ASN A 89 0.57 -17.93 -13.99
C ASN A 89 0.63 -18.80 -12.73
N ARG A 90 0.95 -18.21 -11.58
CA ARG A 90 0.91 -18.92 -10.29
C ARG A 90 -0.48 -19.49 -9.98
N GLN A 91 -1.55 -18.72 -10.18
CA GLN A 91 -2.92 -19.19 -9.92
C GLN A 91 -3.32 -20.36 -10.82
N LYS A 92 -2.80 -20.39 -12.05
CA LYS A 92 -3.04 -21.46 -13.02
C LYS A 92 -2.12 -22.67 -12.82
N GLY A 93 -1.24 -22.66 -11.81
CA GLY A 93 -0.24 -23.71 -11.58
C GLY A 93 0.84 -23.77 -12.67
N ALA A 94 0.97 -22.72 -13.48
CA ALA A 94 1.99 -22.60 -14.51
C ALA A 94 3.33 -22.13 -13.92
N HIS A 95 4.42 -22.25 -14.68
CA HIS A 95 5.71 -21.70 -14.28
C HIS A 95 5.63 -20.17 -14.11
N TYR A 96 6.20 -19.67 -13.02
CA TYR A 96 6.24 -18.24 -12.71
C TYR A 96 7.53 -17.88 -11.95
N GLU A 97 8.00 -16.65 -12.16
CA GLU A 97 9.16 -16.08 -11.46
C GLU A 97 8.72 -15.46 -10.14
N ALA A 98 8.95 -16.16 -9.03
CA ALA A 98 8.56 -15.73 -7.69
C ALA A 98 9.42 -14.57 -7.14
N ASP A 99 10.61 -14.40 -7.70
CA ASP A 99 11.61 -13.37 -7.36
C ASP A 99 11.42 -12.06 -8.13
N ASN A 100 10.60 -12.06 -9.19
CA ASN A 100 10.25 -10.85 -9.93
C ASN A 100 9.71 -9.75 -8.99
N THR A 101 10.25 -8.54 -9.13
CA THR A 101 9.96 -7.40 -8.24
C THR A 101 8.49 -6.98 -8.33
N GLY A 102 7.94 -6.86 -9.55
CA GLY A 102 6.53 -6.58 -9.77
C GLY A 102 5.60 -7.61 -9.14
N TYR A 103 5.93 -8.91 -9.28
CA TYR A 103 5.17 -10.00 -8.66
C TYR A 103 5.18 -9.91 -7.13
N ARG A 104 6.35 -9.72 -6.52
CA ARG A 104 6.48 -9.54 -5.06
C ARG A 104 5.72 -8.31 -4.57
N PHE A 105 5.78 -7.21 -5.33
CA PHE A 105 5.03 -5.99 -5.05
C PHE A 105 3.51 -6.22 -5.09
N LEU A 106 3.01 -6.87 -6.15
CA LEU A 106 1.59 -7.17 -6.32
C LEU A 106 1.05 -8.10 -5.21
N VAL A 107 1.82 -9.12 -4.81
CA VAL A 107 1.45 -9.99 -3.68
C VAL A 107 1.26 -9.16 -2.41
N GLN A 108 2.17 -8.22 -2.13
CA GLN A 108 2.11 -7.38 -0.94
C GLN A 108 0.97 -6.35 -1.01
N ALA A 109 0.71 -5.76 -2.18
CA ALA A 109 -0.45 -4.90 -2.41
C ALA A 109 -1.76 -5.65 -2.16
N ASN A 110 -1.86 -6.91 -2.62
CA ASN A 110 -3.01 -7.78 -2.38
C ASN A 110 -3.18 -8.14 -0.89
N MET A 111 -2.09 -8.37 -0.16
CA MET A 111 -2.13 -8.57 1.29
C MET A 111 -2.58 -7.30 2.03
N CYS A 112 -2.14 -6.11 1.59
CA CYS A 112 -2.64 -4.84 2.11
C CYS A 112 -4.14 -4.69 1.86
N ASN A 113 -4.62 -4.95 0.65
CA ASN A 113 -6.03 -4.86 0.30
C ASN A 113 -6.91 -5.87 1.07
N SER A 114 -6.42 -7.09 1.32
CA SER A 114 -7.11 -8.05 2.20
C SER A 114 -7.24 -7.52 3.63
N TYR A 115 -6.16 -6.93 4.16
CA TYR A 115 -6.19 -6.34 5.49
C TYR A 115 -7.14 -5.14 5.58
N LEU A 116 -7.09 -4.24 4.60
CA LEU A 116 -7.99 -3.09 4.51
C LEU A 116 -9.45 -3.52 4.45
N SER A 117 -9.77 -4.49 3.60
CA SER A 117 -11.12 -5.04 3.47
C SER A 117 -11.63 -5.56 4.83
N SER A 118 -10.82 -6.33 5.56
CA SER A 118 -11.22 -6.85 6.88
C SER A 118 -11.49 -5.76 7.94
N ARG A 119 -10.77 -4.62 7.88
CA ARG A 119 -10.93 -3.51 8.82
C ARG A 119 -12.04 -2.55 8.43
N VAL A 120 -12.29 -2.35 7.14
CA VAL A 120 -13.42 -1.53 6.66
C VAL A 120 -14.74 -2.26 6.90
N THR A 121 -14.83 -3.57 6.69
CA THR A 121 -16.04 -4.35 7.01
C THR A 121 -16.37 -4.31 8.51
N SER A 122 -15.35 -4.32 9.38
CA SER A 122 -15.56 -4.15 10.82
C SER A 122 -16.10 -2.76 11.18
N PHE A 123 -15.80 -1.74 10.38
CA PHE A 123 -16.28 -0.36 10.58
C PHE A 123 -17.72 -0.16 10.06
N VAL A 124 -18.06 -0.78 8.93
CA VAL A 124 -19.42 -0.74 8.36
C VAL A 124 -20.39 -1.58 9.20
N GLY A 125 -19.97 -2.75 9.70
CA GLY A 125 -20.78 -3.56 10.60
C GLY A 125 -21.09 -2.89 11.95
N LEU A 126 -20.21 -2.01 12.43
CA LEU A 126 -20.49 -1.20 13.63
C LEU A 126 -21.55 -0.11 13.37
N ARG A 127 -21.60 0.47 12.17
CA ARG A 127 -22.62 1.47 11.81
C ARG A 127 -24.03 0.88 11.67
N GLU A 128 -24.15 -0.39 11.26
CA GLU A 128 -25.44 -1.09 11.22
C GLU A 128 -25.92 -1.53 12.60
N ILE A 129 -25.01 -1.76 13.56
CA ILE A 129 -25.37 -2.10 14.95
C ILE A 129 -25.72 -0.83 15.76
N THR A 130 -25.14 0.33 15.45
CA THR A 130 -25.43 1.60 16.12
C THR A 130 -26.47 2.45 15.37
N GLY A 131 -27.52 1.85 14.82
CA GLY A 131 -28.64 2.63 14.28
C GLY A 131 -29.17 3.63 15.31
N ALA A 132 -29.28 4.90 14.89
CA ALA A 132 -29.85 6.07 15.60
C ALA A 132 -28.97 6.76 16.66
#